data_AF-B9JPP9-F1
#
_entry.id   AF-B9JPP9-F1
#
_cell.length_a   1.000
_cell.length_b   1.000
_cell.length_c   1.000
_cell.angle_alpha   90.00
_cell.angle_beta   90.00
_cell.angle_gamma   90.00
#
_symmetry.space_group_name_H-M   'P 1'
#
loop_
_entity.id
_entity.type
_entity.pdbx_description
1 polymer ?
#
loop_
_entity_poly.entity_id
_entity_poly.type
_entity_poly.pdbx_seq_one_letter_code
_entity_poly.pdbx_strand_id
1 'polypeptide(L)'
;MKRSEDDMTDIPPLPKSRRNLTDLDSLIADSIGRLGSYEGTHGTPAGSEIAVDPPVKEERSQPAAPLNPGSVDDKPERFQIALSGAVIIAAKLEALKQKTTASDITERALRSYLGMPPKA
;
A
#
# COMPACT_ATOMS: atom_id res chain seq x y z
N MET A 1 -64.24 4.11 -0.92
CA MET A 1 -63.12 5.07 -0.93
C MET A 1 -61.87 4.31 -1.37
N LYS A 2 -61.33 4.61 -2.57
CA LYS A 2 -60.16 3.93 -3.12
C LYS A 2 -58.90 4.68 -2.63
N ARG A 3 -57.98 3.98 -1.99
CA ARG A 3 -56.64 4.50 -1.63
C ARG A 3 -55.75 4.34 -2.87
N SER A 4 -55.18 5.43 -3.33
CA SER A 4 -54.18 5.47 -4.40
C SER A 4 -52.84 5.04 -3.82
N GLU A 5 -52.31 3.91 -4.31
CA GLU A 5 -51.01 3.34 -3.95
C GLU A 5 -49.91 3.72 -4.98
N ASP A 6 -50.02 4.89 -5.61
CA ASP A 6 -49.09 5.36 -6.65
C ASP A 6 -48.26 6.59 -6.23
N ASP A 7 -47.89 6.69 -4.95
CA ASP A 7 -47.10 7.80 -4.40
C ASP A 7 -45.77 7.34 -3.77
N MET A 8 -45.13 6.32 -4.34
CA MET A 8 -43.82 5.82 -3.88
C MET A 8 -42.79 5.55 -4.98
N THR A 9 -43.01 6.04 -6.20
CA THR A 9 -42.02 5.91 -7.30
C THR A 9 -41.75 7.21 -8.04
N ASP A 10 -41.89 8.36 -7.37
CA ASP A 10 -41.54 9.66 -7.96
C ASP A 10 -40.10 10.05 -7.58
N ILE A 11 -39.16 9.14 -7.82
CA ILE A 11 -37.73 9.46 -7.71
C ILE A 11 -37.34 10.13 -9.02
N PRO A 12 -36.98 11.43 -9.02
CA PRO A 12 -36.55 12.08 -10.24
C PRO A 12 -35.30 11.36 -10.77
N PRO A 13 -35.23 11.09 -12.09
CA PRO A 13 -34.12 10.33 -12.66
C PRO A 13 -32.80 11.03 -12.34
N LEU A 14 -31.85 10.27 -11.79
CA LEU A 14 -30.52 10.80 -11.50
C LEU A 14 -29.89 11.35 -12.79
N PRO A 15 -29.28 12.54 -12.75
CA PRO A 15 -28.66 13.13 -13.93
C PRO A 15 -27.59 12.18 -14.45
N LYS A 16 -27.79 11.68 -15.68
CA LYS A 16 -26.81 10.83 -16.36
C LYS A 16 -25.50 11.61 -16.44
N SER A 17 -24.46 11.08 -15.81
CA SER A 17 -23.12 11.66 -15.87
C SER A 17 -22.74 11.82 -17.34
N ARG A 18 -22.59 13.07 -17.80
CA ARG A 18 -22.03 13.38 -19.13
C ARG A 18 -20.50 13.24 -19.15
N ARG A 19 -19.91 12.76 -18.05
CA ARG A 19 -18.47 12.49 -17.98
C ARG A 19 -18.20 11.27 -18.84
N ASN A 20 -17.50 11.47 -19.95
CA ASN A 20 -17.06 10.40 -20.82
C ASN A 20 -16.12 9.49 -20.00
N LEU A 21 -16.53 8.26 -19.74
CA LEU A 21 -15.70 7.29 -18.99
C LEU A 21 -14.36 7.06 -19.69
N THR A 22 -14.33 7.21 -21.01
CA THR A 22 -13.13 7.14 -21.85
C THR A 22 -12.11 8.25 -21.55
N ASP A 23 -12.57 9.44 -21.19
CA ASP A 23 -11.69 10.55 -20.78
C ASP A 23 -11.12 10.30 -19.38
N LEU A 24 -11.93 9.72 -18.48
CA LEU A 24 -11.45 9.27 -17.17
C LEU A 24 -10.38 8.19 -17.31
N ASP A 25 -10.59 7.20 -18.17
CA ASP A 25 -9.61 6.15 -18.43
C ASP A 25 -8.32 6.71 -19.07
N SER A 26 -8.44 7.74 -19.91
CA SER A 26 -7.30 8.44 -20.51
C SER A 26 -6.50 9.24 -19.46
N LEU A 27 -7.20 9.97 -18.59
CA LEU A 27 -6.59 10.65 -17.45
C LEU A 27 -5.96 9.68 -16.44
N ILE A 28 -6.54 8.50 -16.25
CA ILE A 28 -5.98 7.45 -15.40
C ILE A 28 -4.72 6.88 -16.06
N ALA A 29 -4.73 6.62 -17.37
CA ALA A 29 -3.55 6.15 -18.10
C ALA A 29 -2.40 7.18 -18.06
N ASP A 30 -2.73 8.47 -18.23
CA ASP A 30 -1.77 9.56 -18.16
C ASP A 30 -1.28 9.82 -16.72
N SER A 31 -2.16 9.71 -15.71
CA SER A 31 -1.84 10.00 -14.30
C SER A 31 -1.16 8.85 -13.58
N ILE A 32 -1.47 7.59 -13.90
CA ILE A 32 -0.81 6.43 -13.26
C ILE A 32 0.59 6.25 -13.81
N GLY A 33 0.87 6.78 -15.02
CA GLY A 33 2.14 6.60 -15.70
C GLY A 33 2.35 5.12 -16.05
N ARG A 34 2.92 4.84 -17.22
CA ARG A 34 3.37 3.47 -17.51
C ARG A 34 4.36 3.07 -16.41
N LEU A 35 3.98 2.11 -15.56
CA LEU A 35 4.87 1.47 -14.60
C LEU A 35 5.95 0.71 -15.38
N GLY A 36 7.03 1.41 -15.74
CA GLY A 36 8.10 0.86 -16.55
C GLY A 36 9.01 1.92 -17.16
N SER A 37 9.57 2.82 -16.35
CA SER A 37 10.91 3.40 -16.50
C SER A 37 11.07 4.60 -15.54
N TYR A 38 11.62 4.38 -14.35
CA TYR A 38 12.43 5.42 -13.73
C TYR A 38 13.88 5.20 -14.21
N GLU A 39 14.11 5.37 -15.51
CA GLU A 39 15.47 5.61 -15.98
C GLU A 39 15.69 7.11 -15.82
N GLY A 40 16.72 7.49 -15.07
CA GLY A 40 17.01 8.87 -14.74
C GLY A 40 17.17 9.75 -15.97
N THR A 41 16.87 11.04 -15.78
CA THR A 41 17.53 12.17 -16.45
C THR A 41 17.74 12.06 -17.98
N HIS A 42 16.90 12.79 -18.72
CA HIS A 42 17.10 13.23 -20.11
C HIS A 42 17.04 12.17 -21.24
N GLY A 43 16.12 12.39 -22.18
CA GLY A 43 16.27 11.91 -23.57
C GLY A 43 15.06 11.19 -24.15
N THR A 44 14.31 11.86 -25.02
CA THR A 44 13.54 11.23 -26.12
C THR A 44 14.50 10.84 -27.26
N PRO A 45 14.06 10.15 -28.32
CA PRO A 45 13.21 8.96 -28.41
C PRO A 45 13.82 7.88 -29.35
N ALA A 46 13.26 6.66 -29.41
CA ALA A 46 12.99 5.91 -30.66
C ALA A 46 12.95 4.37 -30.43
N GLY A 47 11.83 3.77 -30.86
CA GLY A 47 11.88 2.69 -31.84
C GLY A 47 12.15 1.25 -31.37
N SER A 48 11.23 0.38 -31.81
CA SER A 48 11.45 -1.03 -32.17
C SER A 48 11.36 -2.09 -31.06
N GLU A 49 10.11 -2.47 -30.82
CA GLU A 49 9.60 -3.84 -30.87
C GLU A 49 10.57 -5.04 -31.01
N ILE A 50 10.35 -5.98 -30.07
CA ILE A 50 10.39 -7.45 -30.16
C ILE A 50 11.76 -8.13 -30.02
N ALA A 51 12.00 -8.68 -28.82
CA ALA A 51 12.87 -9.83 -28.61
C ALA A 51 12.37 -10.70 -27.43
N VAL A 52 11.93 -11.92 -27.79
CA VAL A 52 12.12 -13.22 -27.12
C VAL A 52 11.52 -13.45 -25.71
N ASP A 53 10.70 -14.52 -25.67
CA ASP A 53 10.27 -15.43 -24.57
C ASP A 53 10.84 -15.25 -23.13
N PRO A 54 10.05 -15.57 -22.07
CA PRO A 54 10.36 -15.18 -20.69
C PRO A 54 11.37 -16.13 -20.03
N PRO A 55 12.37 -15.63 -19.28
CA PRO A 55 13.10 -16.49 -18.37
C PRO A 55 12.26 -16.69 -17.11
N VAL A 56 11.98 -17.97 -16.85
CA VAL A 56 11.55 -18.55 -15.58
C VAL A 56 12.25 -17.83 -14.42
N LYS A 57 11.47 -17.27 -13.48
CA LYS A 57 12.02 -16.63 -12.27
C LYS A 57 12.70 -17.70 -11.41
N GLU A 58 14.01 -17.83 -11.57
CA GLU A 58 14.86 -18.51 -10.60
C GLU A 58 14.78 -17.79 -9.25
N GLU A 59 14.51 -18.61 -8.25
CA GLU A 59 14.56 -18.34 -6.82
C GLU A 59 15.97 -17.84 -6.45
N ARG A 60 16.16 -16.53 -6.49
CA ARG A 60 17.43 -15.92 -6.08
C ARG A 60 17.53 -15.93 -4.56
N SER A 61 18.06 -17.04 -4.04
CA SER A 61 18.63 -17.15 -2.71
C SER A 61 19.53 -15.94 -2.47
N GLN A 62 19.16 -15.08 -1.51
CA GLN A 62 19.99 -13.95 -1.11
C GLN A 62 21.30 -14.49 -0.50
N PRO A 63 22.46 -13.93 -0.86
CA PRO A 63 23.71 -14.32 -0.24
C PRO A 63 23.70 -13.91 1.23
N ALA A 64 23.89 -14.89 2.12
CA ALA A 64 24.10 -14.65 3.55
C ALA A 64 25.26 -13.66 3.73
N ALA A 65 24.95 -12.49 4.30
CA ALA A 65 25.96 -11.50 4.64
C ALA A 65 26.91 -12.06 5.72
N PRO A 66 28.20 -11.69 5.72
CA PRO A 66 29.14 -12.16 6.73
C PRO A 66 28.72 -11.69 8.13
N LEU A 67 28.63 -12.64 9.06
CA LEU A 67 28.45 -12.38 10.49
C LEU A 67 29.71 -11.71 11.05
N ASN A 68 29.85 -10.40 10.86
CA ASN A 68 30.82 -9.61 11.61
C ASN A 68 30.19 -9.21 12.96
N PRO A 69 30.69 -9.70 14.11
CA PRO A 69 30.06 -9.49 15.42
C PRO A 69 30.31 -8.09 16.02
N GLY A 70 30.69 -7.09 15.21
CA GLY A 70 31.23 -5.81 15.71
C GLY A 70 30.60 -4.54 15.15
N SER A 71 29.58 -4.65 14.30
CA SER A 71 28.90 -3.49 13.72
C SER A 71 27.41 -3.73 13.86
N VAL A 72 26.82 -3.33 14.98
CA VAL A 72 25.38 -3.14 15.01
C VAL A 72 25.13 -2.00 14.03
N ASP A 73 24.63 -2.32 12.84
CA ASP A 73 24.21 -1.30 11.89
C ASP A 73 23.17 -0.43 12.62
N ASP A 74 23.49 0.84 12.86
CA ASP A 74 22.63 1.80 13.56
C ASP A 74 21.33 2.07 12.78
N LYS A 75 21.20 1.47 11.60
CA LYS A 75 19.99 1.50 10.80
C LYS A 75 18.91 0.61 11.44
N PRO A 76 17.71 1.16 11.72
CA PRO A 76 16.61 0.38 12.24
C PRO A 76 16.17 -0.68 11.22
N GLU A 77 16.16 -1.94 11.66
CA GLU A 77 15.66 -3.05 10.87
C GLU A 77 14.14 -2.94 10.68
N ARG A 78 13.66 -3.29 9.48
CA ARG A 78 12.23 -3.20 9.12
C ARG A 78 11.65 -4.59 8.96
N PHE A 79 10.67 -4.90 9.81
CA PHE A 79 9.93 -6.16 9.75
C PHE A 79 8.53 -5.95 9.17
N GLN A 80 8.10 -6.86 8.30
CA GLN A 80 6.71 -6.97 7.91
C GLN A 80 6.06 -8.05 8.78
N ILE A 81 5.00 -7.69 9.50
CA ILE A 81 4.27 -8.60 10.39
C ILE A 81 2.81 -8.70 9.94
N ALA A 82 2.30 -9.92 9.86
CA ALA A 82 0.89 -10.19 9.62
C ALA A 82 0.17 -10.32 10.97
N LEU A 83 -0.82 -9.46 11.20
CA LEU A 83 -1.65 -9.44 12.41
C LEU A 83 -3.12 -9.52 12.03
N SER A 84 -3.96 -10.00 12.94
CA SER A 84 -5.41 -9.95 12.73
C SER A 84 -5.91 -8.50 12.68
N GLY A 85 -6.99 -8.26 11.92
CA GLY A 85 -7.55 -6.92 11.77
C GLY A 85 -7.95 -6.26 13.10
N ALA A 86 -8.45 -7.05 14.05
CA ALA A 86 -8.81 -6.58 15.38
C ALA A 86 -7.60 -6.02 16.15
N VAL A 87 -6.45 -6.71 16.08
CA VAL A 87 -5.20 -6.27 16.73
C VAL A 87 -4.68 -4.99 16.09
N ILE A 88 -4.75 -4.88 14.75
CA ILE A 88 -4.35 -3.67 14.02
C ILE A 88 -5.21 -2.47 14.46
N ILE A 89 -6.53 -2.65 14.56
CA ILE A 89 -7.46 -1.59 14.98
C ILE A 89 -7.18 -1.18 16.43
N ALA A 90 -7.01 -2.14 17.34
CA ALA A 90 -6.71 -1.87 18.75
C ALA A 90 -5.39 -1.11 18.91
N ALA A 91 -4.34 -1.52 18.20
CA ALA A 91 -3.03 -0.86 18.24
C ALA A 91 -3.12 0.58 17.71
N LYS A 92 -3.85 0.82 16.61
CA LYS A 92 -4.07 2.16 16.07
C LYS A 92 -4.86 3.04 17.03
N LEU A 93 -5.91 2.51 17.66
CA LEU A 93 -6.70 3.25 18.64
C LEU A 93 -5.85 3.66 19.85
N GLU A 94 -4.99 2.77 20.33
CA GLU A 94 -4.10 3.04 21.46
C GLU A 94 -3.03 4.07 21.11
N ALA A 95 -2.45 3.96 19.90
CA ALA A 95 -1.50 4.94 19.38
C ALA A 95 -2.12 6.35 19.33
N LEU A 96 -3.38 6.48 18.92
CA LEU A 96 -4.09 7.76 18.92
C LEU A 96 -4.27 8.34 20.33
N LYS A 97 -4.64 7.52 21.31
CA LYS A 97 -4.79 7.96 22.72
C LYS A 97 -3.47 8.47 23.29
N GLN A 98 -2.38 7.77 23.00
CA GLN A 98 -1.05 8.11 23.51
C GLN A 98 -0.33 9.16 22.66
N LYS A 99 -0.91 9.59 21.54
CA LYS A 99 -0.28 10.48 20.53
C LYS A 99 1.05 9.92 20.02
N THR A 100 1.13 8.60 19.82
CA THR A 100 2.29 7.89 19.27
C THR A 100 1.91 7.18 17.96
N THR A 101 2.85 6.42 17.39
CA THR A 101 2.55 5.59 16.19
C THR A 101 2.14 4.18 16.58
N ALA A 102 1.44 3.49 15.68
CA ALA A 102 1.12 2.07 15.85
C ALA A 102 2.40 1.21 15.95
N SER A 103 3.47 1.62 15.25
CA SER A 103 4.78 0.97 15.32
C SER A 103 5.42 1.08 16.71
N ASP A 104 5.25 2.21 17.41
CA ASP A 104 5.76 2.37 18.78
C ASP A 104 4.99 1.49 19.77
N ILE A 105 3.67 1.35 19.56
CA ILE A 105 2.84 0.44 20.36
C ILE A 105 3.26 -1.01 20.14
N THR A 106 3.48 -1.42 18.88
CA THR A 106 3.93 -2.79 18.58
C THR A 106 5.35 -3.04 19.07
N GLU A 107 6.28 -2.10 18.92
CA GLU A 107 7.65 -2.22 19.47
C GLU A 107 7.60 -2.36 20.99
N ARG A 108 6.81 -1.53 21.69
CA ARG A 108 6.67 -1.60 23.15
C ARG A 108 6.11 -2.94 23.61
N ALA A 109 5.09 -3.46 22.91
CA ALA A 109 4.51 -4.76 23.21
C ALA A 109 5.53 -5.90 23.01
N LEU A 110 6.28 -5.87 21.90
CA LEU A 110 7.33 -6.85 21.62
C LEU A 110 8.46 -6.80 22.66
N ARG A 111 8.93 -5.61 23.03
CA ARG A 111 9.94 -5.45 24.10
C ARG A 111 9.44 -6.00 25.43
N SER A 112 8.20 -5.70 25.80
CA SER A 112 7.60 -6.19 27.05
C SER A 112 7.49 -7.72 27.06
N TYR A 113 7.09 -8.31 25.93
CA TYR A 113 7.04 -9.77 25.76
C TYR A 113 8.42 -10.43 25.89
N LEU A 114 9.46 -9.79 25.37
CA LEU A 114 10.85 -10.26 25.45
C LEU A 114 11.55 -9.89 26.76
N GLY A 115 10.88 -9.21 27.70
CA GLY A 115 11.50 -8.74 28.95
C GLY A 115 12.56 -7.65 28.76
N MET A 116 12.51 -6.92 27.64
CA MET A 116 13.45 -5.84 27.33
C MET A 116 12.97 -4.50 27.91
N PRO A 117 13.89 -3.60 28.30
CA PRO A 117 13.51 -2.27 28.78
C PRO A 117 12.88 -1.42 27.66
N PRO A 118 12.04 -0.43 28.02
CA PRO A 118 11.47 0.51 27.06
C PRO A 118 12.59 1.23 26.30
N LYS A 119 12.32 1.59 25.05
CA LYS A 119 13.24 2.37 24.22
C LYS A 119 13.40 3.77 24.83
N ALA A 120 14.64 4.21 25.00
CA ALA A 120 14.99 5.54 25.49
C ALA A 120 14.76 6.61 24.41
#